data_AF-A0A286IHG4-F1
#
_entry.id   AF-A0A286IHG4-F1
#
_cell.length_a   1.000
_cell.length_b   1.000
_cell.length_c   1.000
_cell.angle_alpha   90.00
_cell.angle_beta   90.00
_cell.angle_gamma   90.00
#
_symmetry.space_group_name_H-M   'P 1'
#
loop_
_entity.id
_entity.type
_entity.pdbx_description
1 polymer ?
#
loop_
_entity_poly.entity_id
_entity_poly.type
_entity_poly.pdbx_seq_one_letter_code
_entity_poly.pdbx_strand_id
1 'polypeptide(L)'
;MYKYLTLLLFISGSSIAQIPDLFNSEKQWILTTNKIEKNKLEFTEFSPDKVDLNTMIWIFMPGGTIDYDYQSSDDVFACAGVDFLDMDVAECRWEYDPTTATVILTIKGGYASLDDFVFKRRYNLTVNVDDEDYGYILEKDLEYYFNDLRKKSKK
;
A
#
# COMPACT_ATOMS: atom_id res chain seq x y z
N MET A 1 0.56 -39.74 53.38
CA MET A 1 1.34 -39.03 52.34
C MET A 1 0.47 -38.90 51.09
N TYR A 2 -0.14 -37.75 50.85
CA TYR A 2 -0.86 -37.50 49.59
C TYR A 2 0.02 -36.60 48.71
N LYS A 3 0.47 -37.15 47.58
CA LYS A 3 1.15 -36.42 46.51
C LYS A 3 0.09 -35.62 45.75
N TYR A 4 0.12 -34.29 45.86
CA TYR A 4 -0.61 -33.43 44.93
C TYR A 4 0.25 -33.21 43.69
N LEU A 5 -0.22 -33.72 42.55
CA LEU A 5 0.34 -33.49 41.23
C LEU A 5 -0.36 -32.25 40.67
N THR A 6 0.31 -31.10 40.71
CA THR A 6 -0.19 -29.86 40.10
C THR A 6 0.05 -29.91 38.59
N LEU A 7 -1.02 -30.06 37.82
CA LEU A 7 -0.99 -30.00 36.37
C LEU A 7 -0.96 -28.51 35.94
N LEU A 8 0.15 -28.05 35.39
CA LEU A 8 0.28 -26.73 34.79
C LEU A 8 -0.32 -26.79 33.37
N LEU A 9 -1.51 -26.22 33.17
CA LEU A 9 -2.06 -25.98 31.85
C LEU A 9 -1.38 -24.74 31.25
N PHE A 10 -0.51 -24.95 30.27
CA PHE A 10 -0.05 -23.88 29.37
C PHE A 10 -1.22 -23.50 28.45
N ILE A 11 -1.85 -22.36 28.71
CA ILE A 11 -2.78 -21.75 27.78
C ILE A 11 -1.94 -21.07 26.70
N SER A 12 -1.74 -21.75 25.58
CA SER A 12 -1.18 -21.15 24.38
C SER A 12 -2.20 -20.16 23.82
N GLY A 13 -2.10 -18.89 24.20
CA GLY A 13 -2.88 -17.82 23.57
C GLY A 13 -2.47 -17.70 22.12
N SER A 14 -3.35 -18.11 21.20
CA SER A 14 -3.21 -17.78 19.79
C SER A 14 -3.51 -16.29 19.65
N SER A 15 -2.47 -15.46 19.55
CA SER A 15 -2.65 -14.07 19.12
C SER A 15 -3.23 -14.11 17.71
N ILE A 16 -4.53 -13.82 17.58
CA ILE A 16 -5.11 -13.56 16.27
C ILE A 16 -4.39 -12.32 15.78
N ALA A 17 -3.55 -12.49 14.77
CA ALA A 17 -2.84 -11.37 14.17
C ALA A 17 -3.89 -10.41 13.58
N GLN A 18 -3.96 -9.21 14.14
CA GLN A 18 -4.94 -8.21 13.79
C GLN A 18 -4.65 -7.71 12.37
N ILE A 19 -5.68 -7.65 11.52
CA ILE A 19 -5.57 -7.03 10.21
C ILE A 19 -5.41 -5.51 10.42
N PRO A 20 -4.34 -4.90 9.89
CA PRO A 20 -4.12 -3.46 9.96
C PRO A 20 -5.27 -2.67 9.34
N ASP A 21 -5.57 -1.50 9.90
CA ASP A 21 -6.55 -0.54 9.37
C ASP A 21 -6.24 -0.11 7.93
N LEU A 22 -4.98 -0.24 7.49
CA LEU A 22 -4.58 -0.04 6.09
C LEU A 22 -5.48 -0.81 5.13
N PHE A 23 -5.90 -2.02 5.50
CA PHE A 23 -6.73 -2.91 4.69
C PHE A 23 -8.23 -2.85 5.03
N ASN A 24 -8.65 -1.85 5.81
CA ASN A 24 -10.06 -1.55 5.98
C ASN A 24 -10.56 -0.79 4.74
N SER A 25 -11.47 -1.39 3.99
CA SER A 25 -12.01 -0.82 2.75
C SER A 25 -12.89 0.42 2.95
N GLU A 26 -13.27 0.74 4.18
CA GLU A 26 -13.97 2.00 4.52
C GLU A 26 -12.99 3.16 4.74
N LYS A 27 -11.68 2.88 4.80
CA LYS A 27 -10.62 3.88 4.97
C LYS A 27 -9.97 4.23 3.65
N GLN A 28 -9.50 5.48 3.58
CA GLN A 28 -8.78 6.03 2.44
C GLN A 28 -7.40 6.47 2.89
N TRP A 29 -6.41 6.27 2.04
CA TRP A 29 -4.99 6.47 2.39
C TRP A 29 -4.32 7.35 1.36
N ILE A 30 -3.80 8.49 1.80
CA ILE A 30 -3.01 9.38 0.95
C ILE A 30 -1.62 8.76 0.78
N LEU A 31 -1.23 8.45 -0.46
CA LEU A 31 0.12 8.03 -0.81
C LEU A 31 1.03 9.26 -0.85
N THR A 32 1.83 9.48 0.20
CA THR A 32 2.71 10.67 0.31
C THR A 32 4.02 10.51 -0.47
N THR A 33 4.35 9.30 -0.92
CA THR A 33 5.50 9.05 -1.80
C THR A 33 5.13 9.21 -3.26
N ASN A 34 5.65 10.26 -3.88
CA ASN A 34 5.36 10.69 -5.25
C ASN A 34 5.94 9.75 -6.34
N LYS A 35 6.77 8.75 -5.99
CA LYS A 35 7.39 7.82 -6.94
C LYS A 35 7.46 6.41 -6.38
N ILE A 36 6.68 5.50 -6.94
CA ILE A 36 6.66 4.06 -6.59
C ILE A 36 7.99 3.36 -6.88
N GLU A 37 8.88 3.94 -7.71
CA GLU A 37 10.22 3.40 -7.93
C GLU A 37 11.08 3.40 -6.66
N LYS A 38 10.74 4.25 -5.68
CA LYS A 38 11.41 4.27 -4.39
C LYS A 38 11.18 2.95 -3.64
N ASN A 39 12.14 2.58 -2.81
CA ASN A 39 12.06 1.39 -1.96
C ASN A 39 11.04 1.52 -0.82
N LYS A 40 10.26 2.61 -0.76
CA LYS A 40 9.35 2.90 0.32
C LYS A 40 8.08 3.52 -0.23
N LEU A 41 6.92 3.04 0.23
CA LEU A 41 5.63 3.71 0.07
C LEU A 41 5.16 4.16 1.44
N GLU A 42 4.68 5.39 1.53
CA GLU A 42 4.18 5.96 2.78
C GLU A 42 2.73 6.38 2.60
N PHE A 43 1.93 6.06 3.60
CA PHE A 43 0.51 6.33 3.64
C PHE A 43 0.19 7.12 4.90
N THR A 44 -0.60 8.18 4.75
CA THR A 44 -1.27 8.85 5.87
C THR A 44 -2.77 8.69 5.72
N GLU A 45 -3.49 8.59 6.84
CA GLU A 45 -4.95 8.49 6.81
C GLU A 45 -5.53 9.75 6.17
N PHE A 46 -6.45 9.56 5.23
CA PHE A 46 -7.13 10.64 4.53
C PHE A 46 -7.85 11.56 5.52
N SER A 47 -7.67 12.87 5.32
CA SER A 47 -8.51 13.88 5.93
C SER A 47 -8.62 15.06 4.96
N PRO A 48 -9.79 15.72 4.82
CA PRO A 48 -9.98 16.79 3.83
C PRO A 48 -8.98 17.95 3.91
N ASP A 49 -8.46 18.24 5.10
CA ASP A 49 -7.44 19.27 5.36
C ASP A 49 -6.02 18.88 4.91
N LYS A 50 -5.77 17.60 4.63
CA LYS A 50 -4.50 17.07 4.11
C LYS A 50 -4.49 16.91 2.58
N VAL A 51 -5.61 17.23 1.93
CA VAL A 51 -5.76 17.08 0.49
C VAL A 51 -5.32 18.35 -0.20
N ASP A 52 -4.21 18.26 -0.93
CA ASP A 52 -3.76 19.27 -1.87
C ASP A 52 -4.03 18.83 -3.31
N LEU A 53 -3.89 19.77 -4.26
CA LEU A 53 -3.75 19.42 -5.68
C LEU A 53 -2.66 18.37 -5.82
N ASN A 54 -2.92 17.30 -6.57
CA ASN A 54 -1.96 16.22 -6.81
C ASN A 54 -1.87 15.14 -5.73
N THR A 55 -2.88 15.05 -4.88
CA THR A 55 -2.97 14.00 -3.86
C THR A 55 -3.49 12.71 -4.47
N MET A 56 -2.70 11.64 -4.35
CA MET A 56 -3.09 10.28 -4.71
C MET A 56 -3.69 9.56 -3.49
N ILE A 57 -4.91 9.05 -3.63
CA ILE A 57 -5.64 8.40 -2.55
C ILE A 57 -5.88 6.94 -2.93
N TRP A 58 -5.47 6.00 -2.09
CA TRP A 58 -5.66 4.57 -2.30
C TRP A 58 -6.71 4.00 -1.36
N ILE A 59 -7.46 3.03 -1.86
CA ILE A 59 -8.43 2.24 -1.10
C ILE A 59 -8.10 0.77 -1.31
N PHE A 60 -7.78 0.07 -0.22
CA PHE A 60 -7.51 -1.36 -0.25
C PHE A 60 -8.83 -2.13 -0.16
N MET A 61 -9.29 -2.63 -1.31
CA MET A 61 -10.61 -3.25 -1.43
C MET A 61 -10.60 -4.73 -1.03
N PRO A 62 -11.73 -5.28 -0.55
CA PRO A 62 -11.84 -6.69 -0.22
C PRO A 62 -11.55 -7.56 -1.45
N GLY A 63 -10.97 -8.75 -1.23
CA GLY A 63 -10.56 -9.63 -2.33
C GLY A 63 -9.24 -9.27 -2.99
N GLY A 64 -8.48 -8.33 -2.40
CA GLY A 64 -7.11 -8.04 -2.81
C GLY A 64 -7.03 -7.13 -4.02
N THR A 65 -8.03 -6.29 -4.29
CA THR A 65 -7.99 -5.26 -5.35
C THR A 65 -7.71 -3.88 -4.78
N ILE A 66 -7.27 -2.95 -5.62
CA ILE A 66 -6.98 -1.57 -5.22
C ILE A 66 -7.91 -0.66 -6.03
N ASP A 67 -8.55 0.27 -5.36
CA ASP A 67 -9.20 1.42 -5.99
C ASP A 67 -8.39 2.68 -5.67
N TYR A 68 -8.58 3.74 -6.46
CA TYR A 68 -7.92 5.01 -6.20
C TYR A 68 -8.76 6.20 -6.63
N ASP A 69 -8.54 7.29 -5.92
CA ASP A 69 -9.00 8.61 -6.32
C ASP A 69 -7.78 9.54 -6.44
N TYR A 70 -7.96 10.57 -7.23
CA TYR A 70 -6.92 11.53 -7.53
C TYR A 70 -7.52 12.93 -7.56
N GLN A 71 -7.06 13.78 -6.65
CA GLN A 71 -7.61 15.12 -6.48
C GLN A 71 -6.93 16.08 -7.45
N SER A 72 -7.62 16.35 -8.57
CA SER A 72 -7.26 17.35 -9.58
C SER A 72 -8.20 18.56 -9.54
N SER A 73 -7.69 19.75 -9.83
CA SER A 73 -8.54 20.93 -10.10
C SER A 73 -8.99 20.92 -11.57
N ASP A 74 -10.30 21.11 -11.80
CA ASP A 74 -10.91 21.24 -13.14
C ASP A 74 -10.33 22.42 -13.96
N ASP A 75 -9.73 23.41 -13.29
CA ASP A 75 -9.17 24.61 -13.91
C ASP A 75 -7.72 24.44 -14.40
N VAL A 76 -7.08 23.30 -14.12
CA VAL A 76 -5.66 23.07 -14.43
C VAL A 76 -5.53 21.95 -15.47
N PHE A 77 -5.53 22.35 -16.74
CA PHE A 77 -5.61 21.47 -17.93
C PHE A 77 -4.50 20.41 -18.07
N ALA A 78 -3.44 20.53 -17.30
CA ALA A 78 -2.41 19.52 -17.05
C ALA A 78 -1.49 20.15 -16.03
N CYS A 79 -1.32 19.55 -14.85
CA CYS A 79 -0.29 20.00 -13.92
C CYS A 79 1.08 19.75 -14.56
N ALA A 80 1.61 20.76 -15.24
CA ALA A 80 2.95 20.75 -15.80
C ALA A 80 3.95 20.46 -14.67
N GLY A 81 4.60 19.29 -14.74
CA GLY A 81 5.65 18.89 -13.80
C GLY A 81 5.25 17.87 -12.74
N VAL A 82 4.05 17.29 -12.80
CA VAL A 82 3.65 16.25 -11.85
C VAL A 82 3.47 14.89 -12.52
N ASP A 83 4.23 13.93 -12.03
CA ASP A 83 4.17 12.52 -12.41
C ASP A 83 3.04 11.84 -11.64
N PHE A 84 1.85 11.77 -12.22
CA PHE A 84 0.71 11.07 -11.63
C PHE A 84 0.77 9.58 -11.89
N LEU A 85 0.59 8.78 -10.86
CA LEU A 85 0.41 7.35 -11.03
C LEU A 85 -1.01 7.04 -11.49
N ASP A 86 -1.20 6.81 -12.78
CA ASP A 86 -2.42 6.28 -13.35
C ASP A 86 -2.41 4.75 -13.22
N MET A 87 -3.40 4.15 -12.54
CA MET A 87 -3.39 2.71 -12.25
C MET A 87 -4.48 1.96 -13.04
N ASP A 88 -4.08 0.86 -13.67
CA ASP A 88 -5.03 -0.11 -14.22
C ASP A 88 -5.53 -1.02 -13.09
N VAL A 89 -6.57 -0.56 -12.39
CA VAL A 89 -7.15 -1.25 -11.21
C VAL A 89 -7.56 -2.70 -11.50
N ALA A 90 -7.88 -3.03 -12.76
CA ALA A 90 -8.22 -4.39 -13.16
C ALA A 90 -7.03 -5.34 -13.04
N GLU A 91 -5.81 -4.82 -13.13
CA GLU A 91 -4.54 -5.56 -13.00
C GLU A 91 -3.80 -5.30 -11.67
N CYS A 92 -4.25 -4.34 -10.85
CA CYS A 92 -3.68 -4.07 -9.54
C CYS A 92 -4.20 -5.03 -8.45
N ARG A 93 -3.29 -5.60 -7.65
CA ARG A 93 -3.62 -6.52 -6.56
C ARG A 93 -2.79 -6.27 -5.30
N TRP A 94 -3.36 -6.62 -4.15
CA TRP A 94 -2.67 -6.65 -2.86
C TRP A 94 -2.97 -7.95 -2.09
N GLU A 95 -2.00 -8.41 -1.31
CA GLU A 95 -2.13 -9.54 -0.40
C GLU A 95 -1.39 -9.21 0.90
N TYR A 96 -1.92 -9.62 2.06
CA TYR A 96 -1.29 -9.40 3.36
C TYR A 96 -1.07 -10.73 4.09
N ASP A 97 0.16 -10.97 4.54
CA ASP A 97 0.50 -12.05 5.46
C ASP A 97 0.62 -11.50 6.89
N PRO A 98 -0.35 -11.78 7.77
CA PRO A 98 -0.36 -11.27 9.12
C PRO A 98 0.68 -11.96 10.03
N THR A 99 1.24 -13.09 9.60
CA THR A 99 2.29 -13.83 10.35
C THR A 99 3.62 -13.09 10.28
N THR A 100 3.90 -12.50 9.13
CA THR A 100 5.17 -11.82 8.84
C THR A 100 5.03 -10.30 8.76
N ALA A 101 3.79 -9.78 8.87
CA ALA A 101 3.45 -8.39 8.61
C ALA A 101 3.94 -7.92 7.24
N THR A 102 3.81 -8.78 6.22
CA THR A 102 4.27 -8.47 4.86
C THR A 102 3.11 -8.23 3.91
N VAL A 103 3.31 -7.31 2.97
CA VAL A 103 2.36 -6.97 1.92
C VAL A 103 2.97 -7.32 0.58
N ILE A 104 2.24 -8.04 -0.25
CA ILE A 104 2.60 -8.21 -1.66
C ILE A 104 1.71 -7.28 -2.47
N LEU A 105 2.33 -6.37 -3.23
CA LEU A 105 1.63 -5.50 -4.18
C LEU A 105 1.99 -5.90 -5.60
N THR A 106 0.98 -6.00 -6.45
CA THR A 106 1.10 -6.03 -7.90
C THR A 106 0.44 -4.78 -8.44
N ILE A 107 1.20 -3.90 -9.10
CA ILE A 107 0.67 -2.65 -9.64
C ILE A 107 1.00 -2.59 -11.12
N LYS A 108 -0.03 -2.33 -11.93
CA LYS A 108 0.12 -1.87 -13.30
C LYS A 108 -0.33 -0.43 -13.37
N GLY A 109 0.51 0.42 -13.92
CA GLY A 109 0.20 1.83 -14.06
C GLY A 109 1.26 2.57 -14.85
N GLY A 110 1.12 3.88 -14.93
CA GLY A 110 2.04 4.76 -15.61
C GLY A 110 2.13 6.12 -14.93
N TYR A 111 3.23 6.80 -15.15
CA TYR A 111 3.43 8.22 -14.88
C TYR A 111 3.50 9.00 -16.18
N ALA A 112 3.26 10.31 -16.11
CA ALA A 112 3.54 11.21 -17.22
C ALA A 112 5.01 11.13 -17.71
N SER A 113 5.99 10.95 -16.81
CA SER A 113 7.42 10.76 -17.17
C SER A 113 7.85 9.32 -17.42
N LEU A 114 7.04 8.35 -17.01
CA LEU A 114 7.32 6.93 -17.10
C LEU A 114 6.03 6.24 -17.54
N ASP A 115 5.85 6.05 -18.85
CA ASP A 115 4.71 5.30 -19.42
C ASP A 115 4.51 3.93 -18.72
N ASP A 116 3.47 3.19 -19.13
CA ASP A 116 3.10 1.86 -18.68
C ASP A 116 4.25 0.98 -18.12
N PHE A 117 4.13 0.64 -16.84
CA PHE A 117 4.93 -0.36 -16.16
C PHE A 117 4.03 -1.36 -15.43
N VAL A 118 4.59 -2.51 -15.10
CA VAL A 118 3.99 -3.43 -14.15
C VAL A 118 5.04 -3.99 -13.21
N PHE A 119 4.75 -4.01 -11.91
CA PHE A 119 5.64 -4.58 -10.91
C PHE A 119 4.91 -5.51 -9.96
N LYS A 120 5.67 -6.44 -9.38
CA LYS A 120 5.25 -7.20 -8.19
C LYS A 120 6.35 -7.15 -7.14
N ARG A 121 6.01 -6.71 -5.94
CA ARG A 121 6.96 -6.49 -4.83
C ARG A 121 6.37 -6.95 -3.51
N ARG A 122 7.26 -7.38 -2.60
CA ARG A 122 6.96 -7.63 -1.19
C ARG A 122 7.50 -6.49 -0.36
N TYR A 123 6.71 -6.08 0.62
CA TYR A 123 7.01 -5.01 1.55
C TYR A 123 6.85 -5.49 2.99
N ASN A 124 7.67 -4.98 3.89
CA ASN A 124 7.43 -5.04 5.33
C ASN A 124 6.52 -3.87 5.71
N LEU A 125 5.46 -4.15 6.45
CA LEU A 125 4.52 -3.13 6.94
C LEU A 125 4.92 -2.67 8.34
N THR A 126 5.07 -1.36 8.50
CA THR A 126 5.21 -0.72 9.81
C THR A 126 4.16 0.36 9.98
N VAL A 127 3.69 0.52 11.22
CA VAL A 127 2.83 1.67 11.58
C VAL A 127 3.73 2.88 11.70
N ASN A 128 3.32 3.98 11.08
CA ASN A 128 3.91 5.29 11.29
C ASN A 128 2.98 6.09 12.19
N VAL A 129 3.49 6.47 13.36
CA VAL A 129 2.80 7.38 14.27
C VAL A 129 3.76 8.52 14.52
N ASP A 130 3.48 9.66 13.93
CA ASP A 130 4.07 10.93 14.34
C ASP A 130 3.06 11.67 15.23
N ASP A 131 3.51 12.66 16.00
CA ASP A 131 2.70 13.34 17.03
C ASP A 131 1.37 13.93 16.49
N GLU A 132 1.26 14.13 15.18
CA GLU A 132 0.07 14.67 14.49
C GLU A 132 -0.47 13.78 13.35
N ASP A 133 0.19 12.66 13.00
CA ASP A 133 -0.15 11.88 11.82
C ASP A 133 -0.08 10.36 12.03
N TYR A 134 -1.22 9.70 11.80
CA TYR A 134 -1.34 8.24 11.77
C TYR A 134 -1.23 7.72 10.33
N GLY A 135 -0.41 6.69 10.15
CA GLY A 135 -0.12 6.17 8.84
C GLY A 135 0.57 4.81 8.84
N TYR A 136 1.01 4.44 7.64
CA TYR A 136 1.71 3.19 7.39
C TYR A 136 2.89 3.40 6.46
N ILE A 137 3.94 2.61 6.66
CA ILE A 137 5.09 2.55 5.79
C ILE A 137 5.20 1.13 5.24
N LEU A 138 5.31 1.03 3.91
CA LEU A 138 5.67 -0.18 3.20
C LEU A 138 7.13 -0.06 2.76
N GLU A 139 8.03 -0.74 3.46
CA GLU A 139 9.44 -0.79 3.10
C GLU A 139 9.70 -2.03 2.23
N LYS A 140 10.23 -1.82 1.02
CA LYS A 140 10.44 -2.87 0.03
C LYS A 140 11.48 -3.86 0.56
N ASP A 141 11.05 -5.10 0.69
CA ASP A 141 11.89 -6.23 1.07
C ASP A 141 12.37 -7.00 -0.16
N LEU A 142 11.48 -7.25 -1.13
CA LEU A 142 11.79 -8.02 -2.32
C LEU A 142 11.07 -7.49 -3.56
N GLU A 143 11.75 -7.47 -4.70
CA GLU A 143 11.14 -7.28 -6.02
C GLU A 143 11.07 -8.63 -6.76
N TYR A 144 9.87 -9.10 -7.07
CA TYR A 144 9.68 -10.30 -7.87
C TYR A 144 9.93 -9.99 -9.35
N TYR A 145 9.39 -8.87 -9.83
CA TYR A 145 9.66 -8.34 -11.16
C TYR A 145 9.30 -6.85 -11.24
N PHE A 146 9.94 -6.17 -12.20
CA PHE A 146 9.58 -4.86 -12.70
C PHE A 146 9.71 -4.88 -14.23
N ASN A 147 8.61 -4.66 -14.93
CA ASN A 147 8.56 -4.65 -16.38
C ASN A 147 8.22 -3.23 -16.86
N ASP A 148 9.20 -2.61 -17.49
CA ASP A 148 9.01 -1.37 -18.25
C ASP A 148 8.42 -1.71 -19.63
N LEU A 149 7.14 -1.38 -19.85
CA LEU A 149 6.41 -1.79 -21.04
C LEU A 149 6.74 -0.92 -22.27
N ARG A 150 7.49 0.18 -22.11
CA ARG A 150 8.02 1.00 -23.22
C ARG A 150 8.86 0.19 -24.20
N LYS A 151 9.52 -0.86 -23.72
CA LYS A 151 10.45 -1.68 -24.52
C LYS A 151 9.78 -2.75 -25.39
N LYS A 152 8.46 -2.97 -25.28
CA LYS A 152 7.76 -4.00 -26.07
C LYS A 152 7.40 -3.59 -27.50
N SER A 153 7.46 -2.30 -27.87
CA SER A 153 7.09 -1.82 -29.21
C SER A 153 8.18 -1.95 -30.29
N LYS A 154 9.36 -2.51 -29.96
CA LYS A 154 10.43 -2.78 -30.93
C LYS A 154 10.52 -4.28 -31.25
N LYS A 155 9.52 -4.83 -31.93
CA LYS A 155 9.64 -6.07 -32.71
C LYS A 155 8.77 -6.01 -33.95
#